data_AF-A0A932R688-F1
#
_entry.id   AF-A0A932R688-F1
#
_cell.length_a   1.000
_cell.length_b   1.000
_cell.length_c   1.000
_cell.angle_alpha   90.00
_cell.angle_beta   90.00
_cell.angle_gamma   90.00
#
_symmetry.space_group_name_H-M   'P 1'
#
loop_
_entity.id
_entity.type
_entity.pdbx_description
1 polymer ?
#
loop_
_entity_poly.entity_id
_entity_poly.type
_entity_poly.pdbx_seq_one_letter_code
_entity_poly.pdbx_strand_id
1 'polypeptide(L)'
;MARIRSLKPNVTREQAIRHFTEGVVNRAADLLRGRVRSVAELYIPYRLYRVKVFSGGREQSQIFALEAVSGMLDLYQFPASPAELDLLTLETRNVLPPGLDGAEAEERMIGKVRRMIFTRGFFRVRDLRIEASALPGDICVPYWVCFRGSGDRVHLAVLDAVRRRPEGAKVRRLVEEWLRSDAGTSVASEPPGFQVLS
;
A
#
# COMPACT_ATOMS: atom_id res chain seq x y z
N MET A 1 17.70 -8.68 4.07
CA MET A 1 16.23 -8.84 4.21
C MET A 1 15.77 -7.97 5.37
N ALA A 2 14.57 -7.39 5.30
CA ALA A 2 14.02 -6.54 6.34
C ALA A 2 13.04 -7.32 7.22
N ARG A 3 13.12 -7.11 8.54
CA ARG A 3 12.13 -7.62 9.50
C ARG A 3 11.01 -6.60 9.63
N ILE A 4 9.79 -6.97 9.27
CA ILE A 4 8.63 -6.07 9.25
C ILE A 4 7.51 -6.56 10.17
N ARG A 5 6.64 -5.63 10.58
CA ARG A 5 5.36 -5.94 11.24
C ARG A 5 4.24 -5.67 10.26
N SER A 6 3.64 -6.72 9.72
CA SER A 6 2.59 -6.64 8.72
C SER A 6 1.22 -6.85 9.35
N LEU A 7 0.19 -6.16 8.85
CA LEU A 7 -1.19 -6.62 9.05
C LEU A 7 -1.35 -8.02 8.48
N LYS A 8 -2.18 -8.84 9.14
CA LYS A 8 -2.54 -10.14 8.62
C LYS A 8 -3.33 -10.00 7.31
N PRO A 9 -2.93 -10.70 6.23
CA PRO A 9 -3.70 -10.69 5.00
C PRO A 9 -5.03 -11.43 5.19
N ASN A 10 -6.10 -10.84 4.67
CA ASN A 10 -7.43 -11.46 4.57
C ASN A 10 -7.62 -12.22 3.24
N VAL A 11 -6.60 -12.24 2.38
CA VAL A 11 -6.58 -12.92 1.07
C VAL A 11 -5.35 -13.81 0.99
N THR A 12 -5.54 -15.11 0.81
CA THR A 12 -4.44 -16.06 0.56
C THR A 12 -3.89 -15.93 -0.86
N ARG A 13 -2.73 -16.53 -1.13
CA ARG A 13 -2.14 -16.55 -2.47
C ARG A 13 -3.07 -17.21 -3.50
N GLU A 14 -3.72 -18.31 -3.14
CA GLU A 14 -4.64 -19.05 -4.00
C GLU A 14 -5.87 -18.19 -4.32
N GLN A 15 -6.40 -17.48 -3.31
CA GLN A 15 -7.52 -16.54 -3.50
C GLN A 15 -7.11 -15.38 -4.41
N ALA A 16 -5.90 -14.86 -4.29
CA ALA A 16 -5.37 -13.82 -5.17
C ALA A 16 -5.22 -14.34 -6.61
N ILE A 17 -4.66 -15.54 -6.80
CA ILE A 17 -4.54 -16.17 -8.13
C ILE A 17 -5.92 -16.28 -8.77
N ARG A 18 -6.91 -16.87 -8.07
CA ARG A 18 -8.29 -16.98 -8.57
C ARG A 18 -8.87 -15.60 -8.91
N HIS A 19 -8.67 -14.61 -8.04
CA HIS A 19 -9.11 -13.24 -8.30
C HIS A 19 -8.53 -12.66 -9.60
N PHE A 20 -7.30 -13.01 -9.97
CA PHE A 20 -6.65 -12.52 -11.18
C PHE A 20 -6.87 -13.38 -12.43
N THR A 21 -7.30 -14.64 -12.31
CA THR A 21 -7.44 -15.55 -13.46
C THR A 21 -8.90 -15.88 -13.79
N GLU A 22 -9.81 -15.85 -12.83
CA GLU A 22 -11.19 -16.32 -13.01
C GLU A 22 -12.16 -15.18 -13.34
N GLY A 23 -13.21 -15.50 -14.07
CA GLY A 23 -14.29 -14.56 -14.40
C GLY A 23 -14.12 -13.81 -15.73
N VAL A 24 -15.23 -13.22 -16.20
CA VAL A 24 -15.35 -12.63 -17.54
C VAL A 24 -14.41 -11.42 -17.71
N VAL A 25 -14.27 -10.60 -16.67
CA VAL A 25 -13.36 -9.44 -16.67
C VAL A 25 -11.92 -9.86 -16.89
N ASN A 26 -11.49 -10.98 -16.29
CA ASN A 26 -10.13 -11.48 -16.44
C ASN A 26 -9.88 -12.09 -17.82
N ARG A 27 -10.87 -12.79 -18.41
CA ARG A 27 -10.77 -13.25 -19.80
C ARG A 27 -10.60 -12.10 -20.79
N ALA A 28 -11.36 -11.01 -20.60
CA ALA A 28 -11.21 -9.80 -21.41
C ALA A 28 -9.83 -9.16 -21.21
N ALA A 29 -9.35 -9.10 -19.97
CA ALA A 29 -8.02 -8.60 -19.67
C ALA A 29 -6.91 -9.49 -20.24
N ASP A 30 -7.07 -10.81 -20.30
CA ASP A 30 -6.12 -11.73 -20.92
C ASP A 30 -5.99 -11.47 -22.43
N LEU A 31 -7.11 -11.16 -23.10
CA LEU A 31 -7.11 -10.79 -24.52
C LEU A 31 -6.39 -9.46 -24.76
N LEU A 32 -6.64 -8.46 -23.91
CA LEU A 32 -6.13 -7.09 -24.11
C LEU A 32 -4.71 -6.86 -23.56
N ARG A 33 -4.32 -7.57 -22.50
CA ARG A 33 -3.11 -7.33 -21.70
C ARG A 33 -2.24 -8.57 -21.54
N GLY A 34 -2.62 -9.68 -22.16
CA GLY A 34 -1.94 -10.96 -22.03
C GLY A 34 -2.30 -11.70 -20.74
N ARG A 35 -1.93 -12.98 -20.69
CA ARG A 35 -2.22 -13.88 -19.57
C ARG A 35 -1.43 -13.51 -18.32
N VAL A 36 -1.94 -13.90 -17.16
CA VAL A 36 -1.20 -13.92 -15.90
C VAL A 36 0.06 -14.77 -16.04
N ARG A 37 1.21 -14.19 -15.67
CA ARG A 37 2.52 -14.86 -15.67
C ARG A 37 2.98 -15.21 -14.27
N SER A 38 2.75 -14.31 -13.32
CA SER A 38 3.13 -14.51 -11.94
C SER A 38 2.29 -13.66 -10.99
N VAL A 39 2.26 -14.07 -9.73
CA VAL A 39 1.68 -13.32 -8.61
C VAL A 39 2.71 -13.30 -7.49
N ALA A 40 3.00 -12.12 -6.98
CA ALA A 40 3.93 -11.87 -5.88
C ALA A 40 3.26 -11.12 -4.73
N GLU A 41 3.76 -11.34 -3.52
CA GLU A 41 3.38 -10.56 -2.35
C GLU A 41 4.31 -9.35 -2.19
N LEU A 42 3.72 -8.21 -1.83
CA LEU A 42 4.39 -6.93 -1.64
C LEU A 42 3.89 -6.29 -0.35
N TYR A 43 4.79 -5.61 0.36
CA TYR A 43 4.48 -4.89 1.59
C TYR A 43 4.71 -3.40 1.40
N ILE A 44 3.71 -2.58 1.72
CA ILE A 44 3.83 -1.12 1.71
C ILE A 44 3.88 -0.62 3.15
N PRO A 45 4.87 0.20 3.54
CA PRO A 45 4.96 0.74 4.90
C PRO A 45 3.93 1.84 5.13
N TYR A 46 3.39 1.87 6.34
CA TYR A 46 2.42 2.85 6.82
C TYR A 46 2.80 3.33 8.22
N ARG A 47 2.72 4.64 8.43
CA ARG A 47 2.94 5.29 9.73
C ARG A 47 1.61 5.55 10.41
N LEU A 48 1.53 5.23 11.70
CA LEU A 48 0.33 5.38 12.51
C LEU A 48 0.23 6.79 13.09
N TYR A 49 -0.97 7.37 13.08
CA TYR A 49 -1.26 8.64 13.72
C TYR A 49 -2.55 8.56 14.52
N ARG A 50 -2.50 9.11 15.73
CA ARG A 50 -3.72 9.49 16.45
C ARG A 50 -4.10 10.89 16.01
N VAL A 51 -5.27 11.00 15.38
CA VAL A 51 -5.80 12.27 14.89
C VAL A 51 -6.96 12.70 15.77
N LYS A 52 -6.87 13.92 16.28
CA LYS A 52 -7.94 14.59 17.00
C LYS A 52 -8.59 15.64 16.10
N VAL A 53 -9.91 15.61 16.03
CA VAL A 53 -10.72 16.56 15.27
C VAL A 53 -11.62 17.30 16.24
N PHE A 54 -11.47 18.62 16.28
CA PHE A 54 -12.30 19.53 17.06
C PHE A 54 -13.22 20.29 16.11
N SER A 55 -14.53 20.29 16.39
CA SER A 55 -15.51 21.06 15.61
C SER A 55 -16.72 21.41 16.48
N GLY A 56 -17.02 22.70 16.61
CA GLY A 56 -18.21 23.20 17.33
C GLY A 56 -18.36 22.64 18.75
N GLY A 57 -17.25 22.56 19.51
CA GLY A 57 -17.23 22.04 20.88
C GLY A 57 -17.21 20.51 21.02
N ARG A 58 -17.16 19.75 19.92
CA ARG A 58 -16.99 18.29 19.93
C ARG A 58 -15.55 17.90 19.61
N GLU A 59 -15.00 16.96 20.38
CA GLU A 59 -13.72 16.28 20.08
C GLU A 59 -14.00 14.85 19.60
N GLN A 60 -13.35 14.44 18.52
CA GLN A 60 -13.31 13.06 18.07
C GLN A 60 -11.86 12.63 17.88
N SER A 61 -11.50 11.47 18.42
CA SER A 61 -10.18 10.87 18.25
C SER A 61 -10.28 9.59 17.43
N GLN A 62 -9.44 9.46 16.41
CA GLN A 62 -9.39 8.30 15.53
C GLN A 62 -7.95 7.95 15.20
N ILE A 63 -7.65 6.64 15.09
CA ILE A 63 -6.35 6.19 14.57
C ILE A 63 -6.45 6.04 13.07
N PHE A 64 -5.50 6.67 12.38
CA PHE A 64 -5.29 6.52 10.96
C PHE A 64 -3.90 5.96 10.68
N ALA A 65 -3.73 5.31 9.53
CA ALA A 65 -2.41 5.06 8.99
C ALA A 65 -2.24 5.68 7.61
N LEU A 66 -1.10 6.33 7.44
CA LEU A 66 -0.67 6.98 6.22
C LEU A 66 0.44 6.14 5.60
N GLU A 67 0.26 5.81 4.32
CA GLU A 67 1.28 5.16 3.51
C GLU A 67 2.57 6.02 3.49
N ALA A 68 3.72 5.42 3.83
CA ALA A 68 4.96 6.13 4.19
C ALA A 68 5.97 6.31 3.04
N VAL A 69 5.69 5.81 1.83
CA VAL A 69 6.50 5.99 0.61
C VAL A 69 6.28 7.39 0.03
N SER A 70 5.02 7.79 -0.15
CA SER A 70 4.63 9.07 -0.77
C SER A 70 3.43 9.73 -0.09
N GLY A 71 2.70 9.01 0.75
CA GLY A 71 1.47 9.48 1.38
C GLY A 71 0.39 9.81 0.35
N MET A 72 0.30 9.09 -0.76
CA MET A 72 -0.71 9.34 -1.81
C MET A 72 -1.92 8.40 -1.73
N LEU A 73 -1.76 7.24 -1.07
CA LEU A 73 -2.81 6.21 -0.95
C LEU A 73 -3.88 6.57 0.07
N ASP A 74 -5.05 5.93 -0.01
CA ASP A 74 -6.12 6.19 0.95
C ASP A 74 -5.71 5.79 2.37
N LEU A 75 -6.16 6.55 3.36
CA LEU A 75 -5.85 6.29 4.76
C LEU A 75 -6.48 4.96 5.20
N TYR A 76 -5.75 4.22 6.02
CA TYR A 76 -6.35 3.20 6.88
C TYR A 76 -6.97 3.82 8.11
N GLN A 77 -8.12 3.30 8.52
CA GLN A 77 -8.82 3.65 9.75
C GLN A 77 -8.83 2.40 10.62
N PHE A 78 -8.40 2.56 11.87
CA PHE A 78 -8.33 1.47 12.83
C PHE A 78 -9.15 1.78 14.07
N PRO A 79 -9.63 0.79 14.83
CA PRO A 79 -10.16 1.00 16.16
C PRO A 79 -9.24 1.87 17.04
N ALA A 80 -9.77 2.44 18.13
CA ALA A 80 -9.08 3.45 18.93
C ALA A 80 -7.80 2.93 19.64
N SER A 81 -7.60 1.60 19.68
CA SER A 81 -6.43 0.94 20.28
C SER A 81 -5.52 0.29 19.22
N PRO A 82 -4.24 0.68 19.13
CA PRO A 82 -3.26 0.00 18.28
C PRO A 82 -2.97 -1.46 18.70
N ALA A 83 -3.27 -1.82 19.95
CA ALA A 83 -3.04 -3.18 20.46
C ALA A 83 -4.02 -4.21 19.86
N GLU A 84 -5.12 -3.74 19.27
CA GLU A 84 -6.11 -4.59 18.59
C GLU A 84 -5.72 -4.91 17.14
N LEU A 85 -4.59 -4.40 16.65
CA LEU A 85 -4.11 -4.72 15.31
C LEU A 85 -3.57 -6.16 15.28
N ASP A 86 -4.21 -7.02 14.48
CA ASP A 86 -3.70 -8.37 14.20
C ASP A 86 -2.46 -8.27 13.29
N LEU A 87 -1.29 -8.24 13.95
CA LEU A 87 0.02 -8.04 13.34
C LEU A 87 0.83 -9.34 13.34
N LEU A 88 1.47 -9.62 12.21
CA LEU A 88 2.43 -10.69 12.04
C LEU A 88 3.84 -10.10 11.85
N THR A 89 4.83 -10.71 12.48
CA THR A 89 6.24 -10.37 12.25
C THR A 89 6.82 -11.35 11.23
N LEU A 90 7.43 -10.83 10.16
CA LEU A 90 8.03 -11.65 9.11
C LEU A 90 9.28 -10.98 8.54
N GLU A 91 10.12 -11.79 7.89
CA GLU A 91 11.29 -11.31 7.15
C GLU A 91 11.01 -11.36 5.65
N THR A 92 11.28 -10.26 4.95
CA THR A 92 11.05 -10.17 3.52
C THR A 92 11.97 -9.15 2.87
N ARG A 93 12.18 -9.30 1.56
CA ARG A 93 12.79 -8.27 0.72
C ARG A 93 11.75 -7.46 -0.07
N ASN A 94 10.50 -7.91 -0.13
CA ASN A 94 9.45 -7.30 -0.94
C ASN A 94 8.72 -6.19 -0.16
N VAL A 95 9.48 -5.23 0.36
CA VAL A 95 8.92 -4.09 1.09
C VAL A 95 9.37 -2.80 0.40
N LEU A 96 8.43 -1.90 0.13
CA LEU A 96 8.77 -0.59 -0.41
C LEU A 96 9.52 0.22 0.66
N PRO A 97 10.59 0.95 0.29
CA PRO A 97 11.26 1.83 1.24
C PRO A 97 10.35 3.02 1.58
N PRO A 98 10.32 3.48 2.85
CA PRO A 98 9.66 4.73 3.19
C PRO A 98 10.39 5.89 2.51
N GLY A 99 9.62 6.87 2.04
CA GLY A 99 10.12 8.05 1.32
C GLY A 99 9.67 9.38 1.94
N LEU A 100 8.79 9.35 2.94
CA LEU A 100 8.35 10.54 3.67
C LEU A 100 9.07 10.69 5.01
N ASP A 101 9.56 11.89 5.27
CA ASP A 101 10.02 12.25 6.61
C ASP A 101 8.85 12.43 7.60
N GLY A 102 9.18 12.73 8.86
CA GLY A 102 8.21 12.92 9.94
C GLY A 102 7.22 14.05 9.69
N ALA A 103 7.74 15.22 9.33
CA ALA A 103 6.99 16.47 9.20
C ALA A 103 6.10 16.46 7.95
N GLU A 104 6.62 16.00 6.82
CA GLU A 104 5.87 15.85 5.57
C GLU A 104 4.69 14.87 5.73
N ALA A 105 4.91 13.77 6.44
CA ALA A 105 3.87 12.79 6.69
C ALA A 105 2.77 13.34 7.61
N GLU A 106 3.12 14.14 8.63
CA GLU A 106 2.15 14.79 9.51
C GLU A 106 1.30 15.81 8.74
N GLU A 107 1.93 16.67 7.93
CA GLU A 107 1.22 17.63 7.09
C GLU A 107 0.25 16.92 6.11
N ARG A 108 0.73 15.85 5.45
CA ARG A 108 -0.10 15.03 4.56
C ARG A 108 -1.27 14.36 5.29
N MET A 109 -1.06 13.90 6.53
CA MET A 109 -2.11 13.32 7.35
C MET A 109 -3.21 14.35 7.63
N ILE A 110 -2.84 15.54 8.13
CA ILE A 110 -3.78 16.63 8.42
C ILE A 110 -4.55 17.02 7.15
N GLY A 111 -3.85 17.20 6.02
CA GLY A 111 -4.47 17.55 4.74
C GLY A 111 -5.47 16.51 4.25
N LYS A 112 -5.18 15.22 4.41
CA LYS A 112 -6.10 14.13 4.04
C LYS A 112 -7.33 14.07 4.94
N VAL A 113 -7.15 14.14 6.25
CA VAL A 113 -8.27 14.13 7.20
C VAL A 113 -9.18 15.33 6.96
N ARG A 114 -8.58 16.52 6.75
CA ARG A 114 -9.32 17.73 6.37
C ARG A 114 -10.18 17.50 5.12
N ARG A 115 -9.58 16.96 4.05
CA ARG A 115 -10.32 16.64 2.81
C ARG A 115 -11.45 15.64 3.06
N MET A 116 -11.20 14.59 3.84
CA MET A 116 -12.22 13.60 4.19
C MET A 116 -13.42 14.20 4.94
N ILE A 117 -13.17 15.11 5.88
CA ILE A 117 -14.22 15.81 6.62
C ILE A 117 -15.06 16.65 5.67
N PHE A 118 -14.42 17.46 4.81
CA PHE A 118 -15.12 18.31 3.86
C PHE A 118 -15.95 17.50 2.85
N THR A 119 -15.45 16.34 2.38
CA THR A 119 -16.20 15.47 1.47
C THR A 119 -17.44 14.84 2.13
N ARG A 120 -17.46 14.66 3.46
CA ARG A 120 -18.61 14.07 4.19
C ARG A 120 -19.76 15.06 4.46
N GLY A 121 -19.60 16.35 4.17
CA GLY A 121 -20.68 17.35 4.22
C GLY A 121 -20.24 18.68 4.83
N PHE A 122 -20.20 19.73 4.00
CA PHE A 122 -19.76 21.08 4.35
C PHE A 122 -20.62 21.81 5.40
N PHE A 123 -21.85 21.36 5.68
CA PHE A 123 -22.85 22.17 6.40
C PHE A 123 -22.75 22.17 7.93
N ARG A 124 -21.79 21.44 8.54
CA ARG A 124 -21.72 21.29 10.01
C ARG A 124 -20.35 21.54 10.64
N VAL A 125 -19.37 21.96 9.84
CA VAL A 125 -18.01 22.19 10.33
C VAL A 125 -17.90 23.65 10.80
N ARG A 126 -17.64 23.86 12.09
CA ARG A 126 -17.37 25.17 12.71
C ARG A 126 -16.12 25.06 13.55
N ASP A 127 -15.23 26.04 13.45
CA ASP A 127 -13.97 26.11 14.21
C ASP A 127 -13.14 24.82 14.11
N LEU A 128 -12.95 24.33 12.87
CA LEU A 128 -12.25 23.06 12.62
C LEU A 128 -10.78 23.17 13.00
N ARG A 129 -10.38 22.41 14.01
CA ARG A 129 -8.97 22.16 14.35
C ARG A 129 -8.70 20.67 14.21
N ILE A 130 -7.60 20.33 13.54
CA ILE A 130 -7.14 18.97 13.35
C ILE A 130 -5.72 18.90 13.91
N GLU A 131 -5.49 17.94 14.78
CA GLU A 131 -4.17 17.64 15.33
C GLU A 131 -3.82 16.19 14.99
N ALA A 132 -2.59 15.96 14.54
CA ALA A 132 -2.09 14.63 14.26
C ALA A 132 -0.85 14.38 15.14
N SER A 133 -0.84 13.25 15.83
CA SER A 133 0.30 12.83 16.65
C SER A 133 0.75 11.45 16.17
N ALA A 134 2.03 11.34 15.80
CA ALA A 134 2.59 10.07 15.37
C ALA A 134 2.54 9.06 16.53
N LEU A 135 2.10 7.84 16.25
CA LEU A 135 2.15 6.74 17.19
C LEU A 135 3.39 5.89 16.90
N PRO A 136 4.03 5.34 17.94
CA PRO A 136 5.21 4.52 17.75
C PRO A 136 4.87 3.25 16.97
N GLY A 137 5.79 2.88 16.09
CA GLY A 137 5.78 1.63 15.41
C GLY A 137 5.02 1.66 14.08
N ASP A 138 5.79 1.69 13.00
CA ASP A 138 5.29 1.52 11.64
C ASP A 138 4.79 0.10 11.40
N ILE A 139 3.76 0.00 10.57
CA ILE A 139 3.20 -1.26 10.11
C ILE A 139 3.36 -1.38 8.60
N CYS A 140 3.29 -2.58 8.09
CA CYS A 140 3.18 -2.85 6.67
C CYS A 140 1.79 -3.36 6.33
N VAL A 141 1.26 -2.96 5.18
CA VAL A 141 0.03 -3.54 4.62
C VAL A 141 0.43 -4.47 3.47
N PRO A 142 -0.04 -5.74 3.47
CA PRO A 142 0.21 -6.68 2.39
C PRO A 142 -0.67 -6.40 1.16
N TYR A 143 -0.06 -6.53 -0.01
CA TYR A 143 -0.68 -6.42 -1.32
C TYR A 143 -0.26 -7.61 -2.19
N TRP A 144 -1.19 -8.10 -3.00
CA TRP A 144 -0.89 -9.05 -4.07
C TRP A 144 -0.69 -8.30 -5.38
N VAL A 145 0.45 -8.52 -6.03
CA VAL A 145 0.79 -7.95 -7.33
C VAL A 145 0.75 -9.04 -8.39
N CYS A 146 -0.09 -8.85 -9.39
CA CYS A 146 -0.21 -9.71 -10.56
C CYS A 146 0.54 -9.11 -11.75
N PHE A 147 1.40 -9.91 -12.35
CA PHE A 147 2.11 -9.57 -13.59
C PHE A 147 1.43 -10.29 -14.75
N ARG A 148 0.95 -9.52 -15.73
CA ARG A 148 0.33 -10.03 -16.96
C ARG A 148 1.14 -9.59 -18.16
N GLY A 149 1.14 -10.37 -19.22
CA GLY A 149 1.87 -9.96 -20.41
C GLY A 149 1.91 -10.95 -21.56
N SER A 150 2.21 -10.39 -22.73
CA SER A 150 2.57 -11.10 -23.96
C SER A 150 3.83 -10.45 -24.55
N GLY A 151 4.81 -11.28 -24.92
CA GLY A 151 6.14 -10.78 -25.34
C GLY A 151 6.78 -9.90 -24.25
N ASP A 152 7.28 -8.73 -24.66
CA ASP A 152 8.02 -7.80 -23.80
C ASP A 152 7.13 -6.80 -23.03
N ARG A 153 5.79 -6.92 -23.13
CA ARG A 153 4.86 -6.01 -22.44
C ARG A 153 4.40 -6.61 -21.12
N VAL A 154 4.64 -5.89 -20.02
CA VAL A 154 4.18 -6.25 -18.68
C VAL A 154 3.12 -5.26 -18.21
N HIS A 155 2.00 -5.79 -17.73
CA HIS A 155 0.91 -5.05 -17.10
C HIS A 155 0.72 -5.50 -15.66
N LEU A 156 0.59 -4.52 -14.75
CA LEU A 156 0.34 -4.80 -13.34
C LEU A 156 -1.14 -4.65 -12.97
N ALA A 157 -1.60 -5.55 -12.11
CA ALA A 157 -2.80 -5.40 -11.32
C ALA A 157 -2.44 -5.62 -9.85
N VAL A 158 -3.04 -4.86 -8.94
CA VAL A 158 -2.73 -4.92 -7.51
C VAL A 158 -4.01 -5.13 -6.72
N LEU A 159 -3.96 -5.97 -5.70
CA LEU A 159 -5.05 -6.28 -4.79
C LEU A 159 -4.60 -6.00 -3.36
N ASP A 160 -5.32 -5.14 -2.67
CA ASP A 160 -5.17 -4.92 -1.23
C ASP A 160 -5.59 -6.19 -0.49
N ALA A 161 -4.63 -6.85 0.16
CA ALA A 161 -4.87 -8.15 0.79
C ALA A 161 -5.61 -8.02 2.13
N VAL A 162 -5.69 -6.84 2.73
CA VAL A 162 -6.43 -6.59 3.97
C VAL A 162 -7.88 -6.22 3.65
N ARG A 163 -8.10 -5.28 2.73
CA ARG A 163 -9.43 -4.79 2.34
C ARG A 163 -10.13 -5.64 1.27
N ARG A 164 -9.42 -6.61 0.69
CA ARG A 164 -9.89 -7.43 -0.44
C ARG A 164 -10.31 -6.59 -1.66
N ARG A 165 -9.61 -5.49 -1.91
CA ARG A 165 -10.01 -4.48 -2.90
C ARG A 165 -8.98 -4.36 -4.03
N PRO A 166 -9.38 -4.43 -5.31
CA PRO A 166 -8.50 -4.09 -6.41
C PRO A 166 -8.05 -2.63 -6.32
N GLU A 167 -6.76 -2.40 -6.46
CA GLU A 167 -6.15 -1.08 -6.33
C GLU A 167 -5.94 -0.38 -7.68
N GLY A 168 -6.02 0.95 -7.62
CA GLY A 168 -6.02 1.81 -8.80
C GLY A 168 -4.64 2.17 -9.35
N ALA A 169 -4.61 3.18 -10.22
CA ALA A 169 -3.38 3.68 -10.85
C ALA A 169 -2.32 4.16 -9.85
N LYS A 170 -2.72 4.69 -8.68
CA LYS A 170 -1.80 5.20 -7.66
C LYS A 170 -0.88 4.10 -7.11
N VAL A 171 -1.48 2.99 -6.64
CA VAL A 171 -0.70 1.85 -6.12
C VAL A 171 0.13 1.25 -7.23
N ARG A 172 -0.43 1.02 -8.41
CA ARG A 172 0.32 0.48 -9.55
C ARG A 172 1.55 1.32 -9.88
N ARG A 173 1.40 2.64 -9.93
CA ARG A 173 2.52 3.56 -10.18
C ARG A 173 3.63 3.43 -9.12
N LEU A 174 3.28 3.38 -7.84
CA LEU A 174 4.25 3.15 -6.76
C LEU A 174 5.02 1.84 -6.95
N VAL A 175 4.32 0.75 -7.29
CA VAL A 175 4.95 -0.55 -7.52
C VAL A 175 5.85 -0.52 -8.75
N GLU A 176 5.40 0.08 -9.86
CA GLU A 176 6.21 0.19 -11.07
C GLU A 176 7.48 1.04 -10.87
N GLU A 177 7.38 2.16 -10.15
CA GLU A 177 8.52 3.02 -9.83
C GLU A 177 9.54 2.28 -8.94
N TRP A 178 9.06 1.53 -7.94
CA TRP A 178 9.92 0.68 -7.11
C TRP A 178 10.64 -0.40 -7.94
N LEU A 179 9.90 -1.15 -8.77
CA LEU A 179 10.50 -2.20 -9.61
C LEU A 179 11.55 -1.66 -10.59
N ARG A 180 11.33 -0.47 -11.16
CA ARG A 180 12.31 0.18 -12.04
C ARG A 180 13.56 0.64 -11.29
N SER A 181 13.40 1.10 -10.04
CA SER A 181 14.51 1.55 -9.21
C SER A 181 15.40 0.40 -8.72
N ASP A 182 14.78 -0.74 -8.40
CA ASP A 182 15.50 -1.97 -8.02
C ASP A 182 16.26 -2.57 -9.23
N ALA A 183 15.64 -2.56 -10.41
CA ALA A 183 16.29 -3.00 -11.65
C ALA A 183 17.54 -2.17 -11.98
N GLY A 184 17.52 -0.86 -11.77
CA GLY A 184 18.69 0.02 -11.98
C GLY A 184 19.83 -0.23 -10.99
N THR A 185 19.53 -0.75 -9.80
CA THR A 185 20.54 -1.11 -8.79
C THR A 185 21.20 -2.45 -9.10
N SER A 186 20.46 -3.38 -9.73
CA SER A 186 20.95 -4.72 -10.11
C SER A 186 21.93 -4.71 -11.30
N VAL A 187 21.90 -3.69 -12.16
CA VAL A 187 22.81 -3.58 -13.32
C VAL A 187 24.21 -3.05 -12.92
N ALA A 188 24.39 -2.59 -11.68
CA ALA A 188 25.66 -2.08 -11.17
C ALA A 188 26.56 -3.14 -10.48
N SER A 189 26.13 -4.41 -10.43
CA SER A 189 27.01 -5.52 -10.08
C SER A 189 27.49 -6.23 -11.34
N GLU A 190 28.80 -6.18 -11.60
CA GLU A 190 29.47 -7.01 -12.61
C GLU A 190 28.98 -8.46 -12.55
N PRO A 191 28.79 -9.13 -13.70
CA PRO A 191 28.28 -10.49 -13.72
C PRO A 191 29.34 -11.47 -13.20
N PRO A 192 29.02 -12.37 -12.24
CA PRO A 192 29.84 -13.54 -12.01
C PRO A 192 29.68 -14.49 -13.22
N GLY A 193 30.83 -14.88 -13.77
CA GLY A 193 31.05 -15.84 -14.86
C GLY A 193 29.87 -16.67 -15.33
N PHE A 194 29.44 -16.37 -16.56
CA PHE A 194 28.63 -17.26 -17.39
C PHE A 194 29.46 -18.52 -17.71
N GLN A 195 29.05 -19.69 -17.22
CA GLN A 195 29.48 -20.96 -17.81
C GLN A 195 28.37 -21.46 -18.73
N VAL A 196 28.69 -21.48 -20.02
CA VAL A 196 27.90 -22.14 -21.06
C VAL A 196 28.20 -23.64 -20.97
N LEU A 197 27.17 -24.46 -20.76
CA LEU A 197 27.29 -25.90 -20.95
C LEU A 197 27.15 -26.21 -22.44
N SER A 198 28.16 -26.91 -22.96
CA SER A 198 28.21 -27.53 -24.29
C SER A 198 27.29 -28.74 -24.37
#